data_AF-A0A2V7HKN5-F1
#
_entry.id   AF-A0A2V7HKN5-F1
#
_cell.length_a   1.000
_cell.length_b   1.000
_cell.length_c   1.000
_cell.angle_alpha   90.00
_cell.angle_beta   90.00
_cell.angle_gamma   90.00
#
_symmetry.space_group_name_H-M   'P 1'
#
loop_
_entity.id
_entity.type
_entity.pdbx_description
1 polymer ?
#
loop_
_entity_poly.entity_id
_entity_poly.type
_entity_poly.pdbx_seq_one_letter_code
_entity_poly.pdbx_strand_id
1 'polypeptide(L)' 'MPRDPYLTDESGLPPHVNGTVITVGTFDGVHRGHRDVVERLVKRARVLKIPSVLVTFEPHPLEIV' A
#
# COMPACT_ATOMS: atom_id res chain seq x y z
N MET A 1 22.08 -4.19 -10.31
CA MET A 1 20.78 -4.60 -10.87
C MET A 1 19.68 -3.78 -10.20
N PRO A 2 18.88 -3.00 -10.93
CA PRO A 2 17.66 -2.47 -10.35
C PRO A 2 16.70 -3.65 -10.15
N ARG A 3 16.35 -3.92 -8.88
CA ARG A 3 15.33 -4.91 -8.55
C ARG A 3 14.00 -4.38 -9.09
N ASP A 4 13.32 -5.19 -9.88
CA ASP A 4 11.96 -4.91 -10.32
C ASP A 4 11.08 -4.62 -9.08
N PRO A 5 10.52 -3.41 -8.94
CA PRO A 5 9.71 -3.05 -7.78
C PRO A 5 8.35 -3.77 -7.72
N TYR A 6 8.02 -4.59 -8.74
CA TYR A 6 6.74 -5.30 -8.87
C TYR A 6 6.88 -6.83 -8.74
N LEU A 7 8.04 -7.36 -8.37
CA LEU A 7 8.09 -8.75 -7.89
C LEU A 7 7.34 -8.78 -6.57
N THR A 8 6.06 -9.14 -6.61
CA THR A 8 5.28 -9.53 -5.44
C THR A 8 5.26 -11.06 -5.37
N ASP A 9 5.34 -11.64 -4.17
CA ASP A 9 5.04 -13.06 -4.01
C ASP A 9 3.52 -13.31 -4.07
N GLU A 10 3.09 -14.54 -3.79
CA GLU A 10 1.67 -14.95 -3.84
C GLU A 10 0.78 -14.14 -2.87
N SER A 11 1.38 -13.45 -1.89
CA SER A 11 0.67 -12.58 -0.96
C SER A 11 0.44 -11.16 -1.49
N GLY A 12 1.00 -10.80 -2.65
CA GLY A 12 0.96 -9.44 -3.18
C GLY A 12 1.93 -8.48 -2.47
N LEU A 13 2.85 -8.99 -1.65
CA LEU A 13 3.89 -8.22 -0.97
C LEU A 13 5.25 -8.41 -1.66
N PRO A 14 6.18 -7.43 -1.56
CA PRO A 14 7.55 -7.64 -2.04
C PRO A 14 8.20 -8.85 -1.35
N PRO A 15 8.98 -9.68 -2.07
CA PRO A 15 9.58 -10.87 -1.49
C PRO A 15 10.57 -10.49 -0.37
N HIS A 16 10.65 -11.35 0.64
CA HIS A 16 11.56 -11.21 1.79
C HIS A 16 11.31 -9.99 2.68
N VAL A 17 10.07 -9.51 2.78
CA VAL A 17 9.69 -8.47 3.76
C VAL A 17 9.47 -9.07 5.14
N ASN A 18 10.23 -8.60 6.14
CA ASN A 18 10.06 -9.00 7.54
C ASN A 18 9.03 -8.16 8.30
N GLY A 19 8.35 -7.22 7.61
CA GLY A 19 7.33 -6.35 8.15
C GLY A 19 7.01 -5.22 7.18
N THR A 20 5.78 -4.71 7.25
CA THR A 20 5.30 -3.58 6.43
C THR A 20 4.39 -2.68 7.26
N VAL A 21 4.28 -1.41 6.87
CA VAL A 21 3.19 -0.54 7.33
C VAL A 21 2.15 -0.54 6.22
N ILE A 22 0.88 -0.76 6.58
CA ILE A 22 -0.21 -0.92 5.61
C ILE A 22 -1.30 0.13 5.87
N THR A 23 -1.90 0.62 4.79
CA THR A 23 -3.23 1.25 4.82
C THR A 23 -4.17 0.51 3.87
N VAL A 24 -5.46 0.49 4.19
CA VAL A 24 -6.50 -0.17 3.39
C VAL A 24 -7.64 0.82 3.16
N GLY A 25 -8.18 0.87 1.94
CA GLY A 25 -9.30 1.73 1.58
C GLY A 25 -9.60 1.68 0.08
N THR A 26 -10.70 2.26 -0.36
CA THR A 26 -11.04 2.33 -1.80
C THR A 26 -10.14 3.28 -2.57
N PHE A 27 -9.62 4.33 -1.91
CA PHE A 27 -8.73 5.33 -2.48
C PHE A 27 -9.21 5.98 -3.79
N ASP A 28 -10.51 5.88 -4.10
CA ASP A 28 -11.11 6.47 -5.29
C ASP A 28 -11.01 8.01 -5.26
N GLY A 29 -10.50 8.60 -6.34
CA GLY A 29 -10.25 10.04 -6.49
C GLY A 29 -9.07 10.64 -5.70
N VAL A 30 -8.39 9.89 -4.80
CA VAL A 30 -7.18 10.32 -4.04
C VAL A 30 -7.21 11.79 -3.56
N HIS A 31 -8.32 12.19 -2.94
CA HIS A 31 -8.53 13.55 -2.43
C HIS A 31 -7.63 13.86 -1.22
N ARG A 32 -7.75 15.08 -0.64
CA ARG A 32 -6.90 15.54 0.47
C ARG A 32 -6.84 14.56 1.65
N GLY A 33 -8.00 14.06 2.12
CA GLY A 33 -8.02 13.04 3.17
C GLY A 33 -7.20 11.77 2.85
N HIS A 34 -7.29 11.25 1.63
CA HIS A 34 -6.47 10.12 1.19
C HIS A 34 -4.97 10.46 1.17
N ARG A 35 -4.61 11.67 0.71
CA ARG A 35 -3.22 12.13 0.73
C ARG A 35 -2.67 12.17 2.15
N ASP A 36 -3.44 12.69 3.11
CA ASP A 36 -3.02 12.73 4.51
C ASP A 36 -2.82 11.32 5.10
N VAL A 37 -3.61 10.32 4.67
CA VAL A 37 -3.43 8.92 5.07
C VAL A 37 -2.15 8.35 4.49
N VAL A 38 -1.90 8.56 3.19
CA VAL A 38 -0.69 8.09 2.49
C VAL A 38 0.58 8.75 3.06
N GLU A 39 0.52 10.03 3.40
CA GLU A 39 1.66 10.73 4.04
C GLU A 39 2.01 10.13 5.39
N ARG A 40 1.00 9.80 6.22
CA ARG A 40 1.21 9.15 7.52
C ARG A 40 1.78 7.74 7.36
N LEU A 41 1.28 6.98 6.38
CA LEU A 41 1.78 5.66 6.01
C LEU A 41 3.29 5.73 5.68
N VAL A 42 3.66 6.59 4.74
CA VAL A 42 5.06 6.74 4.30
C VAL A 42 5.95 7.23 5.44
N LYS A 43 5.49 8.20 6.24
CA LYS A 43 6.23 8.70 7.40
C LYS A 43 6.51 7.60 8.41
N ARG A 44 5.51 6.77 8.73
CA ARG A 44 5.65 5.67 9.69
C ARG A 44 6.58 4.57 9.16
N ALA A 45 6.43 4.19 7.90
CA ALA A 45 7.30 3.22 7.22
C ALA A 45 8.77 3.67 7.23
N ARG A 46 9.04 4.95 6.94
CA ARG A 46 10.39 5.54 7.02
C ARG A 46 10.99 5.46 8.41
N VAL A 47 10.22 5.79 9.46
CA VAL A 47 10.69 5.71 10.85
C VAL A 47 11.08 4.27 11.22
N LEU A 48 10.28 3.30 10.78
CA LEU A 48 10.49 1.88 11.07
C LEU A 48 11.48 1.19 10.13
N LYS A 49 11.95 1.88 9.08
CA LYS A 49 12.83 1.34 8.03
C LYS A 49 12.29 0.06 7.38
N ILE A 50 10.98 0.00 7.19
CA ILE A 50 10.27 -1.09 6.50
C ILE A 50 9.42 -0.53 5.35
N PRO A 51 8.98 -1.33 4.37
CA PRO A 51 8.16 -0.85 3.27
C PRO A 51 6.78 -0.32 3.72
N SER A 52 6.23 0.62 2.95
CA SER A 52 4.83 1.05 3.01
C SER A 52 4.03 0.39 1.89
N VAL A 53 2.85 -0.14 2.19
CA VAL A 53 1.93 -0.77 1.23
C VAL A 53 0.54 -0.13 1.34
N LEU A 54 -0.08 0.13 0.18
CA LEU A 54 -1.47 0.53 0.06
C LEU A 54 -2.25 -0.63 -0.53
N VAL A 55 -3.30 -1.05 0.16
CA VAL A 55 -4.24 -2.06 -0.33
C VAL A 55 -5.52 -1.35 -0.75
N THR A 56 -5.95 -1.61 -1.97
CA THR A 56 -7.22 -1.12 -2.54
C THR A 56 -8.03 -2.27 -3.13
N PHE A 57 -9.20 -1.95 -3.64
CA PHE A 57 -10.17 -2.92 -4.14
C PHE A 57 -10.40 -2.72 -5.63
N GLU A 58 -10.37 -3.82 -6.38
CA GLU A 58 -10.75 -3.90 -7.79
C GLU A 58 -11.52 -5.23 -7.99
N PRO A 59 -12.76 -5.21 -8.51
CA PRO A 59 -13.56 -4.03 -8.85
C PRO A 59 -13.97 -3.21 -7.61
N HIS A 60 -14.51 -2.01 -7.82
CA HIS A 60 -14.93 -1.15 -6.71
C HIS A 60 -15.93 -1.90 -5.81
N PRO A 61 -15.84 -1.82 -4.45
CA PRO A 61 -16.66 -2.67 -3.58
C PRO A 61 -18.18 -2.54 -3.78
N LEU A 62 -18.64 -1.36 -4.21
CA LEU A 62 -20.06 -1.10 -4.52
C LEU A 62 -20.54 -1.75 -5.83
N GLU A 63 -19.65 -2.31 -6.65
CA GLU A 63 -20.01 -3.08 -7.85
C GLU A 63 -20.31 -4.54 -7.53
N ILE A 64 -19.92 -5.03 -6.34
CA ILE A 64 -20.16 -6.40 -5.88
C ILE A 64 -21.16 -6.39 -4.70
N VAL A 65 -22.37 -5.87 -4.95
CA VAL A 65 -23.48 -5.85 -3.97
C VAL A 65 -24.48 -6.96 -4.26
#